data_AF-A0AAU1CEU9-F1
#
_entry.id   AF-A0AAU1CEU9-F1
#
_cell.length_a   1.000
_cell.length_b   1.000
_cell.length_c   1.000
_cell.angle_alpha   90.00
_cell.angle_beta   90.00
_cell.angle_gamma   90.00
#
_symmetry.space_group_name_H-M   'P 1'
#
loop_
_entity.id
_entity.type
_entity.pdbx_description
1 polymer ?
#
loop_
_entity_poly.entity_id
_entity_poly.type
_entity_poly.pdbx_seq_one_letter_code
_entity_poly.pdbx_strand_id
1 'polypeptide(L)'
;MRTTVAAAFLAVTALFLLAPTGTTAPAEAAPVSLGACASGQLCLWSKPDFTGARQTHELSTIDIESCVPLKPGTTAQALANRTGRPVTTYQSAECAETGEFETYPGGGTWLPRSPYQVRAFKVWEN
;
A
#
# COMPACT_ATOMS: atom_id res chain seq x y z
N MET A 1 77.14 -37.63 13.79
CA MET A 1 76.95 -36.85 12.54
C MET A 1 75.45 -36.92 12.23
N ARG A 2 74.71 -35.80 12.32
CA ARG A 2 74.12 -35.07 11.16
C ARG A 2 73.34 -36.03 10.25
N THR A 3 72.03 -35.97 9.98
CA THR A 3 70.97 -34.94 9.88
C THR A 3 69.68 -35.79 9.67
N THR A 4 68.45 -35.44 10.04
CA THR A 4 67.49 -34.71 9.17
C THR A 4 66.12 -34.62 9.85
N VAL A 5 65.60 -33.40 9.82
CA VAL A 5 64.22 -32.97 10.09
C VAL A 5 63.30 -33.45 8.97
N ALA A 6 62.06 -33.82 9.28
CA ALA A 6 60.91 -33.56 8.41
C ALA A 6 59.61 -33.55 9.22
N ALA A 7 58.92 -32.42 9.17
CA ALA A 7 57.69 -32.10 9.88
C ALA A 7 56.45 -32.55 9.12
N ALA A 8 55.36 -32.82 9.84
CA ALA A 8 54.01 -32.82 9.28
C ALA A 8 53.02 -32.33 10.34
N PHE A 9 52.77 -31.02 10.35
CA PHE A 9 51.64 -30.41 11.06
C PHE A 9 50.43 -30.42 10.13
N LEU A 10 49.43 -31.24 10.44
CA LEU A 10 48.09 -31.17 9.85
C LEU A 10 47.21 -30.32 10.77
N ALA A 11 46.99 -29.06 10.39
CA ALA A 11 46.02 -28.18 11.03
C ALA A 11 44.63 -28.49 10.47
N VAL A 12 43.72 -28.95 11.34
CA VAL A 12 42.29 -29.09 11.03
C VAL A 12 41.58 -27.83 11.53
N THR A 13 41.19 -26.94 10.63
CA THR A 13 40.37 -25.77 10.92
C THR A 13 38.89 -26.15 10.94
N ALA A 14 38.27 -26.13 12.11
CA ALA A 14 36.84 -26.30 12.30
C ALA A 14 36.10 -25.02 11.87
N LEU A 15 35.19 -25.14 10.90
CA LEU A 15 34.37 -24.04 10.39
C LEU A 15 33.09 -23.92 11.26
N PHE A 16 33.05 -22.92 12.15
CA PHE A 16 31.82 -22.53 12.85
C PHE A 16 30.94 -21.69 11.92
N LEU A 17 29.79 -22.25 11.49
CA LEU A 17 28.74 -21.51 10.79
C LEU A 17 27.74 -20.98 11.83
N LEU A 18 27.88 -19.71 12.22
CA LEU A 18 26.81 -18.96 12.88
C LEU A 18 25.81 -18.48 11.82
N ALA A 19 24.57 -18.92 11.92
CA ALA A 19 23.46 -18.38 11.12
C ALA A 19 22.94 -17.07 11.75
N PRO A 20 22.85 -15.96 11.01
CA PRO A 20 22.21 -14.75 11.52
C PRO A 20 20.69 -14.90 11.43
N THR A 21 20.02 -14.74 12.57
CA THR A 21 18.58 -14.47 12.65
C THR A 21 18.29 -13.13 11.98
N GLY A 22 17.71 -13.17 10.78
CA GLY A 22 17.32 -11.97 10.04
C GLY A 22 16.17 -11.24 10.74
N THR A 23 16.49 -10.17 11.45
CA THR A 23 15.55 -9.15 11.89
C THR A 23 15.00 -8.43 10.66
N THR A 24 13.70 -8.57 10.37
CA THR A 24 13.00 -7.78 9.36
C THR A 24 12.95 -6.32 9.79
N ALA A 25 13.80 -5.48 9.17
CA ALA A 25 13.73 -4.03 9.33
C ALA A 25 12.47 -3.47 8.64
N PRO A 26 11.83 -2.43 9.19
CA PRO A 26 10.73 -1.76 8.52
C PRO A 26 11.24 -1.09 7.24
N ALA A 27 10.61 -1.39 6.10
CA ALA A 27 10.93 -0.75 4.84
C ALA A 27 10.58 0.74 4.93
N GLU A 28 11.59 1.59 4.75
CA GLU A 28 11.45 3.04 4.63
C GLU A 28 10.56 3.36 3.43
N ALA A 29 9.47 4.10 3.66
CA ALA A 29 8.50 4.42 2.62
C ALA A 29 9.12 5.39 1.60
N ALA A 30 9.42 4.90 0.40
CA ALA A 30 9.88 5.73 -0.71
C ALA A 30 8.82 6.78 -1.09
N PRO A 31 9.23 7.98 -1.53
CA PRO A 31 8.31 9.03 -1.95
C PRO A 31 7.41 8.53 -3.09
N VAL A 32 6.11 8.74 -2.97
CA VAL A 32 5.13 8.34 -3.98
C VAL A 32 5.37 9.08 -5.28
N SER A 33 5.83 8.34 -6.30
CA SER A 33 5.90 8.87 -7.66
C SER A 33 4.48 9.19 -8.16
N LEU A 34 4.30 10.30 -8.87
CA LEU A 34 3.02 10.68 -9.51
C LEU A 34 2.46 9.61 -10.48
N GLY A 35 3.23 8.56 -10.80
CA GLY A 35 2.79 7.35 -11.50
C GLY A 35 2.11 6.30 -10.61
N ALA A 36 1.92 6.56 -9.32
CA ALA A 36 1.33 5.60 -8.39
C ALA A 36 -0.21 5.46 -8.55
N CYS A 37 -0.87 6.32 -9.32
CA CYS A 37 -2.28 6.16 -9.71
C CYS A 37 -2.48 6.66 -11.15
N ALA A 38 -2.87 5.76 -12.05
CA ALA A 38 -3.00 6.07 -13.46
C ALA A 38 -4.32 6.79 -13.77
N SER A 39 -4.41 7.40 -14.95
CA SER A 39 -5.65 7.99 -15.43
C SER A 39 -6.73 6.92 -15.58
N GLY A 40 -7.96 7.24 -15.20
CA GLY A 40 -9.09 6.29 -15.16
C GLY A 40 -9.22 5.52 -13.84
N GLN A 41 -8.27 5.67 -12.91
CA GLN A 41 -8.25 4.92 -11.65
C GLN A 41 -8.77 5.73 -10.45
N LEU A 42 -9.38 5.02 -9.51
CA LEU A 42 -9.44 5.42 -8.11
C LEU A 42 -8.40 4.59 -7.34
N CYS A 43 -7.49 5.26 -6.64
CA CYS A 43 -6.51 4.60 -5.79
C CYS A 43 -6.73 4.95 -4.33
N LEU A 44 -6.64 3.95 -3.47
CA LEU A 44 -6.93 4.03 -2.04
C LEU A 44 -5.78 3.39 -1.26
N TRP A 45 -5.19 4.13 -0.34
CA TRP A 45 -4.06 3.67 0.46
C TRP A 45 -4.47 3.48 1.91
N SER A 46 -4.00 2.38 2.50
CA SER A 46 -4.35 2.01 3.88
C SER A 46 -3.78 2.96 4.93
N LYS A 47 -2.78 3.76 4.59
CA LYS A 47 -2.15 4.73 5.48
C LYS A 47 -2.14 6.13 4.84
N PRO A 48 -2.00 7.19 5.66
CA PRO A 48 -1.83 8.54 5.16
C PRO A 48 -0.61 8.67 4.24
N ASP A 49 -0.56 9.82 3.56
CA ASP A 49 0.56 10.26 2.72
C ASP A 49 0.85 9.26 1.58
N PHE A 50 -0.21 8.58 1.12
CA PHE A 50 -0.20 7.61 0.02
C PHE A 50 0.72 6.39 0.28
N THR A 51 0.76 5.92 1.52
CA THR A 51 1.62 4.81 1.94
C THR A 51 0.83 3.54 2.31
N GLY A 52 1.54 2.43 2.50
CA GLY A 52 0.92 1.15 2.88
C GLY A 52 0.29 0.40 1.70
N ALA A 53 -0.63 -0.51 2.01
CA ALA A 53 -1.30 -1.30 0.98
C ALA A 53 -2.19 -0.41 0.12
N ARG A 54 -2.08 -0.54 -1.20
CA ARG A 54 -2.85 0.22 -2.18
C ARG A 54 -3.91 -0.67 -2.83
N GLN A 55 -5.15 -0.19 -2.85
CA GLN A 55 -6.24 -0.74 -3.66
C GLN A 55 -6.43 0.16 -4.88
N THR A 56 -6.61 -0.43 -6.05
CA THR A 56 -6.81 0.28 -7.31
C THR A 56 -8.09 -0.22 -7.94
N HIS A 57 -8.97 0.72 -8.30
CA HIS A 57 -10.24 0.45 -8.95
C HIS A 57 -10.28 1.17 -10.29
N GLU A 58 -10.50 0.44 -11.36
CA GLU A 58 -10.60 0.98 -12.71
C GLU A 58 -12.03 1.40 -13.00
N LEU A 59 -12.23 2.61 -13.53
CA LEU A 59 -13.56 3.12 -13.85
C LEU A 59 -14.36 2.17 -14.77
N SER A 60 -13.68 1.49 -15.71
CA SER A 60 -14.30 0.53 -16.63
C SER A 60 -14.87 -0.72 -15.94
N THR A 61 -14.53 -0.95 -14.68
CA THR A 61 -14.93 -2.14 -13.91
C THR A 61 -15.85 -1.81 -12.73
N ILE A 62 -16.04 -0.53 -12.44
CA ILE A 62 -16.85 -0.05 -11.32
C ILE A 62 -18.25 0.23 -11.84
N ASP A 63 -19.26 -0.32 -11.16
CA ASP A 63 -20.65 0.08 -11.38
C ASP A 63 -20.87 1.51 -10.89
N ILE A 64 -21.37 2.34 -11.80
CA ILE A 64 -21.68 3.74 -11.54
C ILE A 64 -22.91 3.86 -10.63
N GLU A 65 -22.89 4.85 -9.74
CA GLU A 65 -23.94 5.13 -8.73
C GLU A 65 -24.22 3.99 -7.74
N SER A 66 -23.47 2.90 -7.81
CA SER A 66 -23.53 1.78 -6.89
C SER A 66 -22.56 1.96 -5.71
N CYS A 67 -22.94 1.47 -4.54
CA CYS A 67 -22.05 1.44 -3.38
C CYS A 67 -21.02 0.31 -3.55
N VAL A 68 -19.74 0.66 -3.54
CA VAL A 68 -18.65 -0.31 -3.61
C VAL A 68 -17.95 -0.38 -2.25
N PRO A 69 -18.16 -1.46 -1.47
CA PRO A 69 -17.42 -1.66 -0.23
C PRO A 69 -15.95 -1.98 -0.52
N LEU A 70 -15.07 -1.51 0.35
CA LEU A 70 -13.69 -2.02 0.37
C LEU A 70 -13.68 -3.45 0.90
N LYS A 71 -12.57 -4.15 0.66
CA LYS A 71 -12.39 -5.50 1.17
C LYS A 71 -12.64 -5.54 2.69
N PRO A 72 -13.44 -6.48 3.21
CA PRO A 72 -13.68 -6.59 4.64
C PRO A 72 -12.38 -6.65 5.45
N GLY A 73 -12.35 -5.92 6.57
CA GLY A 73 -11.16 -5.79 7.41
C GLY A 73 -10.09 -4.84 6.89
N THR A 74 -10.34 -4.15 5.77
CA THR A 74 -9.45 -3.10 5.25
C THR A 74 -10.14 -1.75 5.30
N THR A 75 -9.33 -0.69 5.41
CA THR A 75 -9.78 0.70 5.28
C THR A 75 -8.73 1.50 4.53
N ALA A 76 -9.11 2.67 4.04
CA ALA A 76 -8.19 3.63 3.43
C ALA A 76 -8.14 4.95 4.21
N GLN A 77 -6.97 5.58 4.20
CA GLN A 77 -6.66 6.84 4.88
C GLN A 77 -6.09 7.90 3.94
N ALA A 78 -5.79 7.55 2.69
CA ALA A 78 -5.43 8.49 1.63
C ALA A 78 -6.01 7.99 0.31
N LEU A 79 -6.30 8.90 -0.62
CA LEU A 79 -6.90 8.57 -1.91
C LEU A 79 -6.46 9.48 -3.04
N ALA A 80 -6.52 8.96 -4.26
CA ALA A 80 -6.38 9.73 -5.48
C ALA A 80 -7.53 9.40 -6.42
N ASN A 81 -8.33 10.41 -6.78
CA ASN A 81 -9.39 10.29 -7.76
C ASN A 81 -8.87 10.73 -9.13
N ARG A 82 -8.43 9.77 -9.94
CA ARG A 82 -7.99 9.96 -11.32
C ARG A 82 -9.03 9.45 -12.32
N THR A 83 -10.25 9.16 -11.89
CA THR A 83 -11.29 8.55 -12.72
C THR A 83 -11.88 9.49 -13.78
N GLY A 84 -11.76 10.81 -13.61
CA GLY A 84 -12.46 11.77 -14.45
C GLY A 84 -13.92 12.01 -14.02
N ARG A 85 -14.37 11.40 -12.91
CA ARG A 85 -15.74 11.52 -12.38
C ARG A 85 -15.76 11.84 -10.89
N PRO A 86 -16.81 12.48 -10.35
CA PRO A 86 -16.92 12.68 -8.91
C PRO A 86 -16.97 11.34 -8.16
N VAL A 87 -16.26 11.25 -7.04
CA VAL A 87 -16.24 10.07 -6.18
C VAL A 87 -16.57 10.48 -4.76
N THR A 88 -17.56 9.84 -4.16
CA THR A 88 -17.85 9.97 -2.72
C THR A 88 -17.20 8.82 -1.98
N THR A 89 -16.49 9.12 -0.90
CA THR A 89 -16.04 8.10 0.07
C THR A 89 -16.88 8.15 1.33
N TYR A 90 -17.00 7.01 1.99
CA TYR A 90 -17.86 6.84 3.16
C TYR A 90 -17.09 6.20 4.31
N GLN A 91 -17.40 6.61 5.54
CA GLN A 91 -16.99 5.93 6.76
C GLN A 91 -17.75 4.61 6.98
N SER A 92 -18.97 4.49 6.45
CA SER A 92 -19.75 3.24 6.43
C SER A 92 -19.30 2.33 5.29
N ALA A 93 -19.36 1.01 5.50
CA ALA A 93 -19.09 0.03 4.44
C ALA A 93 -20.30 -0.16 3.50
N GLU A 94 -21.45 0.40 3.86
CA GLU A 94 -22.74 0.30 3.19
C GLU A 94 -23.14 1.63 2.51
N CYS A 95 -22.21 2.59 2.44
CA CYS A 95 -22.44 3.95 1.97
C CYS A 95 -23.59 4.67 2.70
N ALA A 96 -23.76 4.39 4.00
CA ALA A 96 -24.76 5.07 4.82
C ALA A 96 -24.38 6.54 5.09
N GLU A 97 -25.34 7.43 4.91
CA GLU A 97 -25.18 8.90 5.07
C GLU A 97 -25.33 9.37 6.53
N THR A 98 -25.60 8.46 7.46
CA THR A 98 -25.62 8.76 8.90
C THR A 98 -24.22 8.90 9.50
N GLY A 99 -23.19 8.39 8.81
CA GLY A 99 -21.78 8.56 9.16
C GLY A 99 -21.11 9.60 8.26
N GLU A 100 -19.80 9.80 8.45
CA GLU A 100 -19.04 10.77 7.65
C GLU A 100 -18.89 10.32 6.19
N PHE A 101 -19.05 11.27 5.26
CA PHE A 101 -18.80 11.07 3.84
C PHE A 101 -18.36 12.39 3.18
N GLU A 102 -17.62 12.30 2.08
CA GLU A 102 -17.13 13.46 1.34
C GLU A 102 -17.00 13.13 -0.15
N THR A 103 -17.34 14.08 -1.00
CA THR A 103 -17.29 13.95 -2.47
C THR A 103 -16.11 14.71 -3.03
N TYR A 104 -15.26 14.02 -3.79
CA TYR A 104 -14.08 14.57 -4.44
C TYR A 104 -14.30 14.68 -5.95
N PRO A 105 -13.94 15.80 -6.59
CA PRO A 105 -14.14 15.98 -8.03
C PRO A 105 -13.25 15.04 -8.87
N GLY A 106 -13.69 14.77 -10.10
CA GLY A 106 -13.02 13.86 -11.03
C GLY A 106 -11.75 14.39 -11.71
N GLY A 107 -11.44 15.68 -11.55
CA GLY A 107 -10.35 16.37 -12.26
C GLY A 107 -8.93 16.01 -11.81
N GLY A 108 -8.74 14.98 -10.98
CA GLY A 108 -7.43 14.58 -10.47
C GLY A 108 -7.16 14.98 -9.02
N THR A 109 -8.10 14.73 -8.11
CA THR A 109 -7.91 15.02 -6.67
C THR A 109 -6.92 14.05 -6.03
N TRP A 110 -6.04 14.59 -5.18
CA TRP A 110 -5.14 13.83 -4.31
C TRP A 110 -5.36 14.27 -2.86
N LEU A 111 -5.81 13.36 -2.01
CA LEU A 111 -6.04 13.61 -0.59
C LEU A 111 -5.05 12.77 0.23
N PRO A 112 -4.01 13.40 0.81
CA PRO A 112 -2.98 12.67 1.57
C PRO A 112 -3.51 12.14 2.91
N ARG A 113 -4.61 12.71 3.41
CA ARG A 113 -5.22 12.28 4.67
C ARG A 113 -6.72 12.52 4.64
N SER A 114 -7.47 11.42 4.66
CA SER A 114 -8.91 11.45 4.88
C SER A 114 -9.23 11.84 6.33
N PRO A 115 -10.28 12.64 6.59
CA PRO A 115 -10.71 12.96 7.95
C PRO A 115 -11.30 11.74 8.69
N TYR A 116 -11.65 10.67 7.97
CA TYR A 116 -12.19 9.42 8.50
C TYR A 116 -11.61 8.21 7.75
N GLN A 117 -11.71 7.01 8.35
CA GLN A 117 -11.35 5.77 7.67
C GLN A 117 -12.39 5.44 6.60
N VAL A 118 -11.97 5.46 5.34
CA VAL A 118 -12.82 5.11 4.21
C VAL A 118 -13.06 3.59 4.21
N ARG A 119 -14.32 3.20 4.12
CA ARG A 119 -14.77 1.80 4.08
C ARG A 119 -15.58 1.45 2.83
N ALA A 120 -16.13 2.44 2.14
CA ALA A 120 -16.78 2.27 0.85
C ALA A 120 -16.63 3.54 0.01
N PHE A 121 -16.93 3.43 -1.28
CA PHE A 121 -17.01 4.57 -2.18
C PHE A 121 -18.17 4.40 -3.18
N LYS A 122 -18.54 5.50 -3.83
CA LYS A 122 -19.48 5.56 -4.95
C LYS A 122 -18.93 6.49 -6.03
N VAL A 123 -19.02 6.07 -7.29
CA VAL A 123 -18.62 6.89 -8.44
C VAL A 123 -19.88 7.46 -9.09
N TRP A 124 -19.93 8.77 -9.28
CA TRP A 124 -21.11 9.48 -9.80
C TRP A 124 -20.99 9.85 -11.25
N GLU A 125 -22.13 10.08 -11.90
CA GLU A 125 -22.18 10.69 -13.22
C GLU A 125 -21.55 12.08 -13.28
N ASN A 126 -21.22 12.50 -14.51
CA ASN A 126 -20.57 13.79 -14.78
C ASN A 126 -21.61 14.88 -15.01
#